data_AF-A0A966LFH5-F1
#
_entry.id   AF-A0A966LFH5-F1
#
_cell.length_a   1.000
_cell.length_b   1.000
_cell.length_c   1.000
_cell.angle_alpha   90.00
_cell.angle_beta   90.00
_cell.angle_gamma   90.00
#
_symmetry.space_group_name_H-M   'P 1'
#
loop_
_entity.id
_entity.type
_entity.pdbx_description
1 polymer ?
#
loop_
_entity_poly.entity_id
_entity_poly.type
_entity_poly.pdbx_seq_one_letter_code
_entity_poly.pdbx_strand_id
1 'polypeptide(L)'
;IEFPELFPLEKIMDLDDASFFDATMAVVARYGMKRTTMADIARAVGVSRQTLYDRFSDKDGVMAAGIDHMITRLARDLDAAFAKRSDLAGKLDAYFEIAVWPMYELCQMMPDAADFETGMGPASV
;
A
#
# COMPACT_ATOMS: atom_id res chain seq x y z
N ILE A 1 -1.69 -14.96 -22.84
CA ILE A 1 -2.44 -14.36 -21.71
C ILE A 1 -2.38 -12.86 -21.98
N GLU A 2 -3.48 -12.27 -22.44
CA GLU A 2 -3.56 -10.81 -22.56
C GLU A 2 -3.70 -10.27 -21.14
N PHE A 3 -2.67 -9.59 -20.68
CA PHE A 3 -2.72 -8.87 -19.41
C PHE A 3 -3.54 -7.59 -19.67
N PRO A 4 -4.62 -7.32 -18.92
CA PRO A 4 -5.39 -6.11 -19.10
C PRO A 4 -4.47 -4.89 -18.95
N GLU A 5 -4.66 -3.89 -19.82
CA GLU A 5 -3.90 -2.64 -19.75
C GLU A 5 -3.97 -2.08 -18.33
N LEU A 6 -2.79 -1.90 -17.72
CA LEU A 6 -2.50 -1.17 -16.48
C LEU A 6 -3.70 -1.09 -15.55
N PHE A 7 -3.80 -2.02 -14.59
CA PHE A 7 -4.75 -1.86 -13.49
C PHE A 7 -4.37 -0.55 -12.78
N PRO A 8 -5.17 0.52 -12.87
CA PRO A 8 -4.75 1.78 -12.30
C PRO A 8 -4.64 1.61 -10.79
N LEU A 9 -3.62 2.20 -10.16
CA LEU A 9 -3.43 2.21 -8.70
C LEU A 9 -4.72 2.57 -7.92
N GLU A 10 -5.63 3.28 -8.59
CA GLU A 10 -7.00 3.63 -8.24
C GLU A 10 -7.90 2.46 -7.83
N LYS A 11 -7.57 1.20 -8.18
CA LYS A 11 -8.36 0.02 -7.76
C LYS A 11 -7.79 -0.69 -6.54
N ILE A 12 -6.51 -0.50 -6.24
CA ILE A 12 -5.81 -1.07 -5.08
C ILE A 12 -6.04 -0.16 -3.87
N MET A 13 -6.02 1.15 -4.11
CA MET A 13 -6.38 2.19 -3.18
C MET A 13 -7.74 2.70 -3.60
N ASP A 14 -8.77 2.57 -2.77
CA ASP A 14 -10.11 3.08 -3.12
C ASP A 14 -10.03 4.60 -2.91
N LEU A 15 -9.67 5.35 -3.96
CA LEU A 15 -9.41 6.80 -3.86
C LEU A 15 -10.69 7.61 -3.60
N ASP A 16 -11.82 6.94 -3.70
CA ASP A 16 -13.18 7.44 -3.65
C ASP A 16 -13.63 7.69 -2.20
N ASP A 17 -13.03 6.94 -1.26
CA ASP A 17 -13.03 7.17 0.20
C ASP A 17 -11.59 7.00 0.69
N ALA A 18 -10.70 7.95 0.36
CA ALA A 18 -9.28 7.85 0.67
C ALA A 18 -9.07 7.61 2.17
N SER A 19 -8.89 6.35 2.55
CA SER A 19 -8.61 5.99 3.93
C SER A 19 -7.30 6.69 4.31
N PHE A 20 -7.13 7.03 5.59
CA PHE A 20 -5.91 7.63 6.11
C PHE A 20 -4.64 6.94 5.56
N PHE A 21 -4.71 5.62 5.35
CA PHE A 21 -3.59 4.82 4.86
C PHE A 21 -3.41 4.88 3.34
N ASP A 22 -4.47 4.98 2.54
CA ASP A 22 -4.35 5.14 1.08
C ASP A 22 -3.65 6.45 0.72
N ALA A 23 -4.07 7.56 1.34
CA ALA A 23 -3.43 8.86 1.15
C ALA A 23 -1.96 8.86 1.63
N THR A 24 -1.67 8.15 2.72
CA THR A 24 -0.29 7.96 3.20
C THR A 24 0.55 7.17 2.18
N MET A 25 0.05 6.05 1.68
CA MET A 25 0.78 5.20 0.72
C MET A 25 1.02 5.96 -0.59
N ALA A 26 0.08 6.77 -1.07
CA ALA A 26 0.25 7.58 -2.26
C ALA A 26 1.42 8.59 -2.14
N VAL A 27 1.56 9.25 -0.98
CA VAL A 27 2.71 10.15 -0.71
C VAL A 27 4.02 9.39 -0.70
N VAL A 28 4.03 8.23 -0.05
CA VAL A 28 5.23 7.40 0.09
C VAL A 28 5.66 6.83 -1.27
N ALA A 29 4.73 6.35 -2.08
CA ALA A 29 5.01 5.86 -3.43
C ALA A 29 5.61 6.96 -4.30
N ARG A 30 5.16 8.21 -4.14
CA ARG A 30 5.64 9.37 -4.92
C ARG A 30 7.04 9.85 -4.52
N TYR A 31 7.31 9.97 -3.22
CA TYR A 31 8.57 10.57 -2.74
C TYR A 31 9.60 9.55 -2.28
N GLY A 32 9.20 8.31 -2.06
CA GLY A 32 9.98 7.28 -1.41
C GLY A 32 9.90 7.39 0.12
N MET A 33 10.16 6.27 0.78
CA MET A 33 10.04 6.14 2.23
C MET A 33 10.99 7.08 2.97
N LYS A 34 12.25 7.18 2.52
CA LYS A 34 13.29 8.01 3.16
C LYS A 34 12.94 9.50 3.16
N ARG A 35 12.42 10.03 2.04
CA ARG A 35 12.15 11.47 1.86
C ARG A 35 10.79 11.90 2.39
N THR A 36 9.85 10.98 2.59
CA THR A 36 8.54 11.31 3.16
C THR A 36 8.69 11.78 4.61
N THR A 37 7.99 12.84 4.99
CA THR A 37 7.95 13.38 6.37
C THR A 37 6.54 13.28 6.98
N MET A 38 6.46 13.39 8.31
CA MET A 38 5.17 13.50 9.02
C MET A 38 4.33 14.70 8.55
N ALA A 39 4.97 15.78 8.09
CA ALA A 39 4.26 16.94 7.55
C ALA A 39 3.63 16.64 6.18
N ASP A 40 4.30 15.85 5.35
CA ASP A 40 3.77 15.44 4.05
C ASP A 40 2.59 14.48 4.21
N ILE A 41 2.68 13.55 5.15
CA ILE A 41 1.59 12.63 5.50
C ILE A 41 0.38 13.41 6.03
N ALA A 42 0.58 14.29 7.01
CA ALA A 42 -0.51 15.11 7.57
C ALA A 42 -1.23 15.93 6.48
N ARG A 43 -0.46 16.51 5.55
CA ARG A 43 -1.00 17.27 4.41
C ARG A 43 -1.84 16.39 3.49
N ALA A 44 -1.36 15.20 3.15
CA ALA A 44 -2.07 14.32 2.22
C ALA A 44 -3.34 13.72 2.82
N VAL A 45 -3.34 13.43 4.12
CA VAL A 45 -4.52 12.91 4.82
C VAL A 45 -5.49 14.03 5.24
N GLY A 46 -5.10 15.30 5.11
CA GLY A 46 -5.95 16.44 5.46
C GLY A 46 -6.11 16.67 6.96
N VAL A 47 -5.12 16.28 7.77
CA VAL A 47 -5.12 16.46 9.24
C VAL A 47 -4.01 17.39 9.71
N SER A 48 -4.12 17.90 10.94
CA SER A 48 -3.03 18.67 11.56
C SER A 48 -1.85 17.77 11.94
N ARG A 49 -0.64 18.33 12.00
CA ARG A 49 0.53 17.60 12.52
C ARG A 49 0.33 17.12 13.96
N GLN A 50 -0.32 17.92 14.80
CA GLN A 50 -0.61 17.55 16.19
C GLN A 50 -1.49 16.30 16.23
N THR A 51 -2.60 16.31 15.49
CA THR A 51 -3.51 15.16 15.37
C THR A 51 -2.80 13.89 14.91
N LEU A 52 -1.85 14.02 13.98
CA LEU A 52 -1.07 12.90 13.50
C LEU A 52 -0.11 12.37 14.58
N TYR A 53 0.59 13.25 15.30
CA TYR A 53 1.50 12.87 16.40
C TYR A 53 0.78 12.32 17.63
N ASP A 54 -0.47 12.75 17.89
CA ASP A 54 -1.30 12.20 18.97
C ASP A 54 -1.63 10.71 18.72
N ARG A 55 -1.67 10.30 17.44
CA ARG A 55 -1.99 8.92 17.03
C ARG A 55 -0.77 8.07 16.73
N PHE A 56 0.31 8.67 16.23
CA PHE A 56 1.52 7.97 15.79
C PHE A 56 2.77 8.73 16.23
N SER A 57 3.67 8.03 16.93
CA SER A 57 4.91 8.62 17.46
C SER A 57 5.84 9.13 16.38
N ASP A 58 5.90 8.43 15.24
CA ASP A 58 6.79 8.74 14.13
C ASP A 58 6.23 8.21 12.80
N LYS A 59 7.00 8.45 11.73
CA LYS A 59 6.67 8.02 10.37
C LYS A 59 6.61 6.49 10.25
N ASP A 60 7.49 5.77 10.93
CA ASP A 60 7.57 4.30 10.81
C ASP A 60 6.34 3.65 11.45
N GLY A 61 5.82 4.22 12.54
CA GLY A 61 4.54 3.81 13.14
C GLY A 61 3.33 4.03 12.22
N VAL A 62 3.31 5.15 11.47
CA VAL A 62 2.28 5.38 10.44
C VAL A 62 2.37 4.32 9.34
N MET A 63 3.57 3.97 8.90
CA MET A 63 3.79 2.96 7.87
C MET A 63 3.40 1.56 8.33
N ALA A 64 3.80 1.16 9.53
CA ALA A 64 3.45 -0.15 10.07
C ALA A 64 1.92 -0.34 10.12
N ALA A 65 1.20 0.70 10.57
CA ALA A 65 -0.26 0.69 10.58
C ALA A 65 -0.86 0.70 9.16
N GLY A 66 -0.24 1.36 8.20
CA GLY A 66 -0.64 1.33 6.79
C GLY A 66 -0.47 -0.04 6.14
N ILE A 67 0.65 -0.71 6.42
CA ILE A 67 0.92 -2.07 5.94
C ILE A 67 -0.09 -3.05 6.54
N ASP A 68 -0.36 -2.97 7.85
CA ASP A 68 -1.36 -3.82 8.51
C ASP A 68 -2.76 -3.62 7.91
N HIS A 69 -3.13 -2.37 7.66
CA HIS A 69 -4.39 -2.04 6.98
C HIS A 69 -4.47 -2.63 5.57
N MET A 70 -3.40 -2.48 4.79
CA MET A 70 -3.31 -3.01 3.43
C MET A 70 -3.41 -4.54 3.41
N ILE A 71 -2.68 -5.25 4.29
CA ILE A 71 -2.72 -6.71 4.39
C ILE A 71 -4.12 -7.19 4.80
N THR A 72 -4.74 -6.53 5.78
CA THR A 72 -6.08 -6.88 6.25
C THR A 72 -7.13 -6.71 5.15
N ARG A 73 -7.02 -5.64 4.36
CA ARG A 73 -7.89 -5.42 3.20
C ARG A 73 -7.64 -6.47 2.12
N LEU A 74 -6.38 -6.73 1.79
CA LEU A 74 -5.99 -7.73 0.80
C LEU A 74 -6.54 -9.11 1.14
N ALA A 75 -6.41 -9.54 2.39
CA ALA A 75 -6.95 -10.81 2.86
C ALA A 75 -8.47 -10.87 2.70
N ARG A 76 -9.18 -9.80 3.07
CA ARG A 76 -10.64 -9.70 2.91
C ARG A 76 -11.08 -9.80 1.45
N ASP A 77 -10.37 -9.10 0.56
CA ASP A 77 -10.69 -9.05 -0.86
C ASP A 77 -10.43 -10.41 -1.53
N LEU A 78 -9.32 -11.07 -1.16
CA LEU A 78 -9.02 -12.44 -1.58
C LEU A 78 -10.06 -13.45 -1.08
N ASP A 79 -10.46 -13.39 0.19
CA ASP A 79 -11.50 -14.25 0.75
C ASP A 79 -12.82 -14.10 -0.02
N ALA A 80 -13.22 -12.86 -0.29
CA ALA A 80 -14.43 -12.56 -1.06
C ALA A 80 -14.33 -13.04 -2.52
N ALA A 81 -13.16 -12.93 -3.15
CA ALA A 81 -12.93 -13.42 -4.51
C ALA A 81 -12.92 -14.95 -4.55
N PHE A 82 -12.27 -15.60 -3.59
CA PHE A 82 -12.19 -17.07 -3.49
C PHE A 82 -13.55 -17.71 -3.23
N ALA A 83 -14.41 -17.05 -2.45
CA ALA A 83 -15.79 -17.50 -2.24
C ALA A 83 -16.63 -17.53 -3.54
N LYS A 84 -16.27 -16.71 -4.53
CA LYS A 84 -16.98 -16.61 -5.83
C LYS A 84 -16.41 -17.54 -6.90
N ARG A 85 -15.32 -18.28 -6.64
CA ARG A 85 -14.63 -19.13 -7.61
C ARG A 85 -14.61 -20.59 -7.14
N SER A 86 -15.07 -21.50 -8.00
CA SER A 86 -15.25 -22.92 -7.65
C SER A 86 -14.02 -23.80 -7.88
N ASP A 87 -13.06 -23.35 -8.68
CA ASP A 87 -11.86 -24.10 -9.04
C ASP A 87 -10.57 -23.40 -8.64
N LEU A 88 -9.46 -24.14 -8.70
CA LEU A 88 -8.14 -23.62 -8.34
C LEU A 88 -7.66 -22.57 -9.35
N ALA A 89 -7.95 -22.75 -10.63
CA ALA A 89 -7.53 -21.82 -11.68
C ALA A 89 -8.10 -20.41 -11.43
N GLY A 90 -9.41 -20.29 -11.21
CA GLY A 90 -10.04 -19.00 -10.93
C GLY A 90 -9.61 -18.37 -9.60
N LYS A 91 -9.18 -19.17 -8.62
CA LYS A 91 -8.59 -18.67 -7.37
C LYS A 91 -7.16 -18.16 -7.58
N LEU A 92 -6.35 -18.85 -8.39
CA LEU A 92 -5.01 -18.38 -8.76
C LEU A 92 -5.11 -17.09 -9.55
N ASP A 93 -6.03 -16.99 -10.51
CA ASP A 93 -6.29 -15.76 -11.27
C ASP A 93 -6.61 -14.60 -10.32
N ALA A 94 -7.56 -14.79 -9.39
CA ALA A 94 -7.90 -13.78 -8.39
C ALA A 94 -6.72 -13.40 -7.50
N TYR A 95 -5.88 -14.36 -7.11
CA TYR A 95 -4.67 -14.09 -6.32
C TYR A 95 -3.68 -13.22 -7.09
N PHE A 96 -3.42 -13.53 -8.37
CA PHE A 96 -2.54 -12.72 -9.21
C PHE A 96 -3.08 -11.30 -9.42
N GLU A 97 -4.38 -11.17 -9.69
CA GLU A 97 -5.05 -9.88 -9.91
C GLU A 97 -5.08 -9.00 -8.65
N ILE A 98 -5.30 -9.59 -7.47
CA ILE A 98 -5.52 -8.82 -6.24
C ILE A 98 -4.20 -8.61 -5.47
N ALA A 99 -3.30 -9.59 -5.44
CA ALA A 99 -2.13 -9.58 -4.55
C ALA A 99 -0.79 -9.43 -5.27
N VAL A 100 -0.65 -9.93 -6.49
CA VAL A 100 0.67 -10.02 -7.15
C VAL A 100 0.89 -8.85 -8.09
N TRP A 101 -0.03 -8.63 -9.03
CA TRP A 101 0.12 -7.60 -10.06
C TRP A 101 0.13 -6.18 -9.48
N PRO A 102 -0.83 -5.79 -8.62
CA PRO A 102 -0.77 -4.58 -7.81
C PRO A 102 0.57 -4.27 -7.15
N MET A 103 1.14 -5.26 -6.46
CA MET A 103 2.39 -5.10 -5.72
C MET A 103 3.57 -4.96 -6.68
N TYR A 104 3.56 -5.69 -7.79
CA TYR A 104 4.56 -5.54 -8.85
C TYR A 104 4.55 -4.13 -9.44
N GLU A 105 3.37 -3.58 -9.79
CA GLU A 105 3.25 -2.22 -10.31
C GLU A 105 3.69 -1.17 -9.27
N LEU A 106 3.29 -1.34 -8.01
CA LEU A 106 3.72 -0.47 -6.91
C LEU A 106 5.25 -0.46 -6.78
N CYS A 107 5.88 -1.64 -6.81
CA CYS A 107 7.34 -1.76 -6.81
C CYS A 107 7.98 -1.08 -8.02
N GLN A 108 7.42 -1.18 -9.23
CA GLN A 108 7.99 -0.53 -10.42
C GLN A 108 7.86 1.00 -10.40
N MET A 109 6.82 1.54 -9.75
CA MET A 109 6.60 2.99 -9.66
C MET A 109 7.43 3.67 -8.58
N MET A 110 7.90 2.94 -7.57
CA MET A 110 8.75 3.48 -6.52
C MET A 110 10.18 3.73 -7.05
N PRO A 111 10.68 4.98 -7.03
CA PRO A 111 12.02 5.30 -7.55
C PRO A 111 13.16 4.52 -6.87
N ASP A 112 12.94 4.08 -5.63
CA ASP A 112 13.91 3.37 -4.79
C ASP A 112 13.44 1.95 -4.42
N ALA A 113 12.73 1.23 -5.29
CA ALA A 113 12.21 -0.11 -5.01
C ALA A 113 13.28 -1.11 -4.51
N ALA A 114 14.54 -0.91 -4.92
CA ALA A 114 15.70 -1.66 -4.43
C ALA A 114 15.90 -1.57 -2.90
N ASP A 115 15.43 -0.50 -2.23
CA ASP A 115 15.49 -0.38 -0.77
C ASP A 115 14.57 -1.41 -0.08
N PHE A 116 13.51 -1.91 -0.74
CA PHE A 116 12.67 -3.00 -0.20
C PHE A 116 13.36 -4.36 -0.28
N GLU A 117 14.19 -4.58 -1.31
CA GLU A 117 14.88 -5.86 -1.54
C GLU A 117 16.02 -6.12 -0.54
N THR A 118 16.60 -5.06 0.04
CA THR A 118 17.72 -5.20 1.00
C THR A 118 17.29 -5.65 2.40
N GLY A 119 15.99 -5.62 2.71
CA GLY A 119 15.48 -6.00 4.02
C GLY A 119 15.93 -5.05 5.14
N MET A 120 15.14 -5.02 6.21
CA MET A 120 15.37 -4.27 7.44
C MET A 120 16.79 -4.47 8.02
N GLY A 121 17.74 -3.61 7.65
CA GLY A 121 18.94 -3.35 8.44
C GLY A 121 18.62 -2.29 9.50
N PRO A 122 19.13 -2.40 10.74
CA PRO A 122 18.73 -1.53 11.82
C PRO A 122 18.98 -0.05 11.47
N ALA A 123 18.00 0.80 11.78
CA ALA A 123 18.27 2.20 12.01
C ALA A 123 19.35 2.30 13.10
N SER A 124 20.35 3.17 12.90
CA SER A 124 21.63 3.33 13.65
C SER A 124 22.73 2.36 13.19
N VAL A 125 23.90 2.81 12.72
CA VAL A 125 24.78 3.92 13.16
C VAL A 125 25.41 4.64 11.97
#